data_AF-A0A962CMA8-F1
#
_entry.id   AF-A0A962CMA8-F1
#
_cell.length_a   1.000
_cell.length_b   1.000
_cell.length_c   1.000
_cell.angle_alpha   90.00
_cell.angle_beta   90.00
_cell.angle_gamma   90.00
#
_symmetry.space_group_name_H-M   'P 1'
#
loop_
_entity.id
_entity.type
_entity.pdbx_description
1 polymer ?
#
loop_
_entity_poly.entity_id
_entity_poly.type
_entity_poly.pdbx_seq_one_letter_code
_entity_poly.pdbx_strand_id
1 'polypeptide(L)'
;MSLEYAENRIKEALKLSGGNQIKARQQIIAWTFEDAKLLHALAKPHLSGIVAYNIERVASGRADAARAKAGLKPEKPQATQKSKASNEEAFGFEILKAIAGSSQMFGLEDAGAPRKRAPTSQAHVDALRAIASKQKKTD
;
A
#
# COMPACT_ATOMS: atom_id res chain seq x y z
N MET A 1 -7.74 22.26 -26.78
CA MET A 1 -8.50 23.14 -25.85
C MET A 1 -8.44 22.73 -24.37
N SER A 2 -8.71 21.47 -23.96
CA SER A 2 -8.77 21.16 -22.51
C SER A 2 -7.40 21.06 -21.82
N LEU A 3 -6.39 20.51 -22.51
CA LEU A 3 -5.08 20.21 -21.91
C LEU A 3 -4.28 21.50 -21.62
N GLU A 4 -4.18 22.38 -22.61
CA GLU A 4 -3.54 23.71 -22.48
C GLU A 4 -4.20 24.57 -21.39
N TYR A 5 -5.53 24.50 -21.25
CA TYR A 5 -6.24 25.18 -20.18
C TYR A 5 -5.82 24.68 -18.80
N ALA A 6 -5.78 23.35 -18.61
CA ALA A 6 -5.34 22.75 -17.35
C ALA A 6 -3.88 23.11 -17.04
N GLU A 7 -2.99 23.06 -18.03
CA GLU A 7 -1.58 23.44 -17.86
C GLU A 7 -1.42 24.90 -17.43
N ASN A 8 -2.18 25.82 -18.02
CA ASN A 8 -2.13 27.24 -17.65
C ASN A 8 -2.62 27.46 -16.22
N ARG A 9 -3.70 26.79 -15.79
CA ARG A 9 -4.17 26.85 -14.40
C ARG A 9 -3.17 26.22 -13.43
N ILE A 10 -2.49 25.14 -13.81
CA ILE A 10 -1.42 24.54 -13.00
C ILE A 10 -0.23 25.51 -12.85
N LYS A 11 0.19 26.17 -13.93
CA LYS A 11 1.25 27.21 -13.89
C LYS A 11 0.86 28.35 -12.96
N GLU A 12 -0.39 28.80 -12.99
CA GLU A 12 -0.90 29.84 -12.10
C GLU A 12 -0.89 29.39 -10.64
N ALA A 13 -1.37 28.19 -10.33
CA ALA A 13 -1.34 27.64 -8.99
C ALA A 13 0.09 27.50 -8.44
N LEU A 14 1.04 27.11 -9.29
CA LEU A 14 2.46 27.03 -8.94
C LEU A 14 3.05 28.42 -8.67
N LYS A 15 2.70 29.44 -9.46
CA LYS A 15 3.13 30.83 -9.21
C LYS A 15 2.59 31.35 -7.88
N LEU A 16 1.30 31.15 -7.59
CA LEU A 16 0.68 31.55 -6.32
C LEU A 16 1.29 30.83 -5.11
N SER A 17 1.72 29.58 -5.31
CA SER A 17 2.31 28.75 -4.25
C SER A 17 3.83 28.91 -4.10
N GLY A 18 4.47 29.81 -4.86
CA GLY A 18 5.92 29.97 -4.86
C GLY A 18 6.67 28.71 -5.29
N GLY A 19 6.11 27.91 -6.20
CA GLY A 19 6.67 26.64 -6.65
C GLY A 19 6.41 25.43 -5.73
N ASN A 20 5.75 25.62 -4.58
CA ASN A 20 5.40 24.51 -3.70
C ASN A 20 4.31 23.61 -4.33
N GLN A 21 4.68 22.40 -4.74
CA GLN A 21 3.79 21.46 -5.43
C GLN A 21 2.62 20.97 -4.56
N ILE A 22 2.82 20.83 -3.24
CA ILE A 22 1.77 20.35 -2.33
C ILE A 22 0.68 21.42 -2.21
N LYS A 23 1.09 22.68 -1.99
CA LYS A 23 0.16 23.82 -1.93
C LYS A 23 -0.55 24.05 -3.27
N ALA A 24 0.18 23.97 -4.39
CA ALA A 24 -0.41 24.10 -5.71
C ALA A 24 -1.46 23.00 -5.98
N ARG A 25 -1.19 21.77 -5.55
CA ARG A 25 -2.16 20.66 -5.66
C ARG A 25 -3.43 20.94 -4.86
N GLN A 26 -3.29 21.39 -3.61
CA GLN A 26 -4.44 21.76 -2.77
C GLN A 26 -5.25 22.89 -3.42
N GLN A 27 -4.57 23.90 -3.98
CA GLN A 27 -5.22 25.01 -4.67
C GLN A 27 -5.98 24.56 -5.92
N ILE A 28 -5.38 23.68 -6.75
CA ILE A 28 -6.03 23.14 -7.95
C ILE A 28 -7.28 22.35 -7.55
N ILE A 29 -7.20 21.53 -6.50
CA ILE A 29 -8.35 20.79 -5.98
C ILE A 29 -9.45 21.77 -5.55
N ALA A 30 -9.12 22.82 -4.81
CA ALA A 30 -10.09 23.84 -4.44
C ALA A 30 -10.78 24.46 -5.68
N TRP A 31 -10.00 24.84 -6.69
CA TRP A 31 -10.54 25.39 -7.93
C TRP A 31 -11.42 24.41 -8.71
N THR A 32 -11.20 23.11 -8.62
CA THR A 32 -12.07 22.13 -9.31
C THR A 32 -13.51 22.09 -8.78
N PHE A 33 -13.75 22.57 -7.55
CA PHE A 33 -15.11 22.68 -7.02
C PHE A 33 -15.89 23.86 -7.60
N GLU A 34 -15.18 24.93 -8.00
CA GLU A 34 -15.76 26.12 -8.60
C GLU A 34 -15.77 26.05 -10.14
N ASP A 35 -14.79 25.37 -10.72
CA ASP A 35 -14.59 25.25 -12.16
C ASP A 35 -14.68 23.77 -12.62
N ALA A 36 -15.87 23.39 -13.06
CA ALA A 36 -16.14 22.08 -13.62
C ALA A 36 -15.36 21.79 -14.92
N LYS A 37 -14.94 22.84 -15.67
CA LYS A 37 -14.15 22.68 -16.89
C LYS A 37 -12.72 22.27 -16.55
N LEU A 38 -12.13 22.84 -15.49
CA LEU A 38 -10.83 22.41 -14.96
C LEU A 38 -10.88 20.95 -14.50
N LEU A 39 -11.92 20.56 -13.76
CA LEU A 39 -12.11 19.18 -13.32
C LEU A 39 -12.15 18.22 -14.51
N HIS A 40 -12.98 18.51 -15.51
CA HIS A 40 -13.08 17.68 -16.71
C HIS A 40 -11.76 17.64 -17.48
N ALA A 41 -11.06 18.76 -17.61
CA ALA A 41 -9.78 18.81 -18.31
C ALA A 41 -8.72 17.89 -17.67
N LEU A 42 -8.66 17.86 -16.33
CA LEU A 42 -7.75 17.02 -15.56
C LEU A 42 -8.16 15.54 -15.57
N ALA A 43 -9.46 15.26 -15.45
CA ALA A 43 -9.97 13.89 -15.35
C ALA A 43 -10.07 13.17 -16.70
N LYS A 44 -10.24 13.90 -17.82
CA LYS A 44 -10.45 13.33 -19.16
C LYS A 44 -9.50 12.18 -19.55
N PRO A 45 -8.17 12.29 -19.40
CA PRO A 45 -7.27 11.19 -19.76
C PRO A 45 -7.41 9.95 -18.87
N HIS A 46 -7.97 10.09 -17.65
CA HIS A 46 -8.11 9.01 -16.68
C HIS A 46 -9.54 8.49 -16.54
N LEU A 47 -10.51 9.14 -17.19
CA LEU A 47 -11.94 8.88 -16.99
C LEU A 47 -12.33 7.45 -17.36
N SER A 48 -11.74 6.89 -18.43
CA SER A 48 -11.99 5.51 -18.85
C SER A 48 -11.65 4.50 -17.75
N GLY A 49 -10.47 4.62 -17.13
CA GLY A 49 -10.05 3.74 -16.05
C GLY A 49 -10.90 3.90 -14.79
N ILE A 50 -11.26 5.15 -14.43
CA ILE A 50 -12.16 5.43 -13.31
C ILE A 50 -13.51 4.74 -13.53
N VAL A 51 -14.09 4.86 -14.73
CA VAL A 51 -15.38 4.26 -15.07
C VAL A 51 -15.29 2.74 -15.09
N ALA A 52 -14.27 2.17 -15.75
CA ALA A 52 -14.05 0.72 -15.81
C ALA A 52 -13.95 0.09 -14.41
N TYR A 53 -13.14 0.66 -13.52
CA TYR A 53 -13.01 0.19 -12.14
C TYR A 53 -14.35 0.19 -11.41
N ASN A 54 -15.13 1.27 -11.54
CA ASN A 54 -16.40 1.37 -10.83
C ASN A 54 -17.46 0.42 -11.39
N ILE A 55 -17.49 0.20 -12.71
CA ILE A 55 -18.36 -0.80 -13.33
C ILE A 55 -17.97 -2.20 -12.84
N GLU A 56 -16.70 -2.57 -12.90
CA GLU A 56 -16.21 -3.88 -12.45
C GLU A 56 -16.51 -4.10 -10.96
N ARG A 57 -16.32 -3.06 -10.12
CA ARG A 57 -16.59 -3.13 -8.68
C ARG A 57 -18.06 -3.43 -8.38
N VAL A 58 -18.98 -2.91 -9.19
CA VAL A 58 -20.42 -3.18 -9.06
C VAL A 58 -20.75 -4.57 -9.63
N ALA A 59 -20.26 -4.87 -10.84
CA ALA A 59 -20.52 -6.16 -11.50
C ALA A 59 -19.98 -7.35 -10.70
N SER A 60 -18.85 -7.19 -10.00
CA SER A 60 -18.24 -8.25 -9.19
C SER A 60 -18.86 -8.41 -7.79
N GLY A 61 -19.90 -7.65 -7.44
CA GLY A 61 -20.50 -7.64 -6.08
C GLY A 61 -19.60 -7.05 -4.98
N ARG A 62 -18.42 -6.51 -5.33
CA ARG A 62 -17.49 -5.90 -4.34
C ARG A 62 -18.07 -4.63 -3.73
N ALA A 63 -18.89 -3.89 -4.48
CA ALA A 63 -19.60 -2.72 -3.97
C ALA A 63 -20.53 -3.09 -2.79
N ASP A 64 -21.25 -4.20 -2.88
CA ASP A 64 -22.17 -4.64 -1.83
C ASP A 64 -21.44 -5.28 -0.65
N ALA A 65 -20.39 -6.07 -0.92
CA ALA A 65 -19.51 -6.60 0.12
C ALA A 65 -18.84 -5.48 0.95
N ALA A 66 -18.43 -4.39 0.29
CA ALA A 66 -17.88 -3.22 0.98
C ALA A 66 -18.92 -2.48 1.82
N ARG A 67 -20.17 -2.36 1.34
CA ARG A 67 -21.29 -1.77 2.09
C ARG A 67 -21.69 -2.61 3.30
N ALA A 68 -21.73 -3.94 3.15
CA ALA A 68 -21.96 -4.86 4.26
C ALA A 68 -20.87 -4.74 5.35
N LYS A 69 -19.61 -4.57 4.93
CA LYS A 69 -18.49 -4.30 5.85
C LYS A 69 -18.50 -2.90 6.46
N ALA A 70 -19.03 -1.89 5.76
CA ALA A 70 -19.14 -0.53 6.27
C ALA A 70 -20.32 -0.35 7.27
N GLY A 71 -21.34 -1.21 7.17
CA GLY A 71 -22.43 -1.30 8.16
C GLY A 71 -22.02 -2.01 9.47
N LEU A 72 -20.93 -2.78 9.43
CA LEU A 72 -20.24 -3.22 10.64
C LEU A 72 -19.45 -2.03 11.17
N LYS A 73 -19.92 -1.42 12.26
CA LYS A 73 -19.13 -0.46 13.05
C LYS A 73 -17.71 -1.03 13.18
N PRO A 74 -16.64 -0.22 13.04
CA PRO A 74 -15.32 -0.70 13.37
C PRO A 74 -15.37 -1.21 14.80
N GLU A 75 -15.21 -2.53 14.98
CA GLU A 75 -14.91 -3.08 16.28
C GLU A 75 -13.73 -2.28 16.79
N LYS A 76 -13.93 -1.61 17.92
CA LYS A 76 -12.80 -1.11 18.71
C LYS A 76 -11.78 -2.24 18.75
N PRO A 77 -10.49 -1.98 18.51
CA PRO A 77 -9.49 -3.03 18.54
C PRO A 77 -9.63 -3.75 19.89
N GLN A 78 -10.19 -4.97 19.86
CA GLN A 78 -10.21 -5.82 21.02
C GLN A 78 -8.75 -6.08 21.31
N ALA A 79 -8.29 -5.57 22.45
CA ALA A 79 -6.99 -5.91 22.98
C ALA A 79 -6.92 -7.44 22.99
N THR A 80 -6.03 -7.99 22.16
CA THR A 80 -5.77 -9.41 22.08
C THR A 80 -5.36 -9.89 23.46
N GLN A 81 -6.31 -10.49 24.17
CA GLN A 81 -6.01 -11.32 25.32
C GLN A 81 -5.07 -12.41 24.81
N LYS A 82 -3.81 -12.35 25.26
CA LYS A 82 -2.82 -13.41 25.05
C LYS A 82 -3.32 -14.69 25.72
N SER A 83 -4.12 -15.48 25.01
CA SER A 83 -4.23 -16.90 25.30
C SER A 83 -2.89 -17.53 24.95
N LYS A 84 -2.24 -18.13 25.94
CA LYS A 84 -1.06 -18.97 25.78
C LYS A 84 -1.44 -20.19 24.93
N ALA A 85 -1.44 -20.03 23.61
CA ALA A 85 -1.37 -21.17 22.70
C ALA A 85 0.01 -21.79 22.89
N SER A 86 0.05 -23.10 23.10
CA SER A 86 1.30 -23.87 23.16
C SER A 86 2.12 -23.60 21.90
N ASN A 87 3.45 -23.61 22.02
CA ASN A 87 4.37 -23.31 20.90
C ASN A 87 4.10 -24.14 19.62
N GLU A 88 3.42 -25.29 19.75
CA GLU A 88 3.05 -26.17 18.63
C GLU A 88 1.91 -25.62 17.78
N GLU A 89 0.89 -25.01 18.39
CA GLU A 89 -0.22 -24.38 17.66
C GLU A 89 0.26 -23.10 16.95
N ALA A 90 1.18 -22.35 17.59
CA ALA A 90 1.82 -21.21 16.97
C ALA A 90 2.69 -21.61 15.77
N PHE A 91 3.45 -22.70 15.89
CA PHE A 91 4.28 -23.23 14.80
C PHE A 91 3.43 -23.74 13.62
N GLY A 92 2.38 -24.53 13.89
CA GLY A 92 1.47 -25.01 12.85
C GLY A 92 0.76 -23.86 12.13
N PHE A 93 0.34 -22.84 12.87
CA PHE A 93 -0.28 -21.65 12.30
C PHE A 93 0.71 -20.81 11.47
N GLU A 94 1.99 -20.72 11.88
CA GLU A 94 3.03 -20.06 11.07
C GLU A 94 3.33 -20.80 9.76
N ILE A 95 3.35 -22.14 9.77
CA ILE A 95 3.50 -22.94 8.53
C ILE A 95 2.31 -22.70 7.60
N LEU A 96 1.09 -22.79 8.13
CA LEU A 96 -0.12 -22.56 7.35
C LEU A 96 -0.17 -21.14 6.78
N LYS A 97 0.30 -20.15 7.54
CA LYS A 97 0.40 -18.76 7.10
C LYS A 97 1.48 -18.57 6.04
N ALA A 98 2.61 -19.27 6.14
CA ALA A 98 3.66 -19.23 5.12
C ALA A 98 3.20 -19.85 3.80
N ILE A 99 2.43 -20.94 3.85
CA ILE A 99 1.85 -21.59 2.66
C ILE A 99 0.72 -20.74 2.07
N ALA A 100 -0.21 -20.26 2.89
CA ALA A 100 -1.34 -19.47 2.41
C ALA A 100 -0.95 -18.04 1.97
N GLY A 101 0.16 -17.50 2.51
CA GLY A 101 0.65 -16.16 2.22
C GLY A 101 1.69 -16.08 1.09
N SER A 102 2.26 -17.20 0.64
CA SER A 102 3.18 -17.24 -0.49
C SER A 102 2.40 -17.50 -1.79
N SER A 103 1.90 -16.44 -2.41
CA SER A 103 1.36 -16.51 -3.78
C SER A 103 2.46 -16.59 -4.86
N GLN A 104 3.69 -16.96 -4.49
CA GLN A 104 4.71 -17.26 -5.48
C GLN A 104 4.41 -18.66 -6.02
N MET A 105 3.78 -18.73 -7.19
CA MET A 105 3.73 -19.96 -7.98
C MET A 105 5.16 -20.48 -8.12
N PHE A 106 5.43 -21.63 -7.51
CA PHE A 106 6.67 -22.37 -7.70
C PHE A 106 6.82 -22.65 -9.20
N GLY A 107 7.92 -22.20 -9.82
CA GLY A 107 8.14 -22.31 -11.26
C GLY A 107 7.91 -21.05 -12.10
N LEU A 108 7.65 -19.89 -11.46
CA LEU A 108 7.60 -18.58 -12.13
C LEU A 108 8.70 -17.61 -11.64
N GLU A 109 9.81 -18.12 -11.13
CA GLU A 109 10.98 -17.28 -10.86
C GLU A 109 11.67 -16.81 -12.15
N ASP A 110 11.56 -15.50 -12.42
CA ASP A 110 12.35 -14.81 -13.43
C ASP A 110 13.85 -14.97 -13.12
N ALA A 111 14.57 -15.70 -13.96
CA ALA A 111 15.98 -16.02 -13.78
C ALA A 111 16.92 -14.79 -13.89
N GLY A 112 16.39 -13.61 -14.23
CA GLY A 112 17.17 -12.41 -14.54
C GLY A 112 17.13 -11.27 -13.53
N ALA A 113 16.28 -11.32 -12.49
CA ALA A 113 16.16 -10.18 -11.58
C ALA A 113 17.30 -10.15 -10.53
N PRO A 114 18.15 -9.10 -10.47
CA PRO A 114 19.21 -9.01 -9.48
C PRO A 114 18.60 -8.89 -8.08
N ARG A 115 18.66 -9.98 -7.31
CA ARG A 115 18.30 -10.00 -5.89
C ARG A 115 19.31 -9.13 -5.14
N LYS A 116 18.91 -7.91 -4.78
CA LYS A 116 19.63 -7.13 -3.76
C LYS A 116 19.60 -7.97 -2.48
N ARG A 117 20.73 -8.54 -2.10
CA ARG A 117 20.87 -9.24 -0.82
C ARG A 117 20.58 -8.21 0.27
N ALA A 118 19.42 -8.31 0.90
CA ALA A 118 19.15 -7.53 2.10
C ALA A 118 20.23 -7.88 3.13
N PRO A 119 20.89 -6.89 3.74
CA PRO A 119 21.83 -7.17 4.81
C PRO A 119 21.11 -7.95 5.92
N THR A 120 21.77 -8.98 6.42
CA THR A 120 21.28 -9.85 7.49
C THR A 120 20.72 -9.02 8.65
N SER A 121 19.54 -9.39 9.17
CA SER A 121 18.91 -8.65 10.28
C SER A 121 19.84 -8.52 11.48
N GLN A 122 19.81 -7.37 12.16
CA GLN A 122 20.68 -7.10 13.31
C GLN A 122 20.55 -8.16 14.41
N ALA A 123 19.34 -8.67 14.62
CA ALA A 123 19.07 -9.76 15.56
C ALA A 123 19.88 -11.04 15.26
N HIS A 124 20.09 -11.35 13.97
CA HIS A 124 20.87 -12.51 13.55
C HIS A 124 22.37 -12.27 13.72
N VAL A 125 22.84 -11.03 13.50
CA VAL A 125 24.22 -10.63 13.78
C VAL A 125 24.53 -10.74 15.28
N ASP A 126 23.62 -10.28 16.13
CA ASP A 126 23.78 -10.31 17.58
C ASP A 126 23.76 -11.76 18.12
N ALA A 127 22.91 -12.62 17.56
CA ALA A 127 22.88 -14.04 17.89
C ALA A 127 24.21 -14.75 17.54
N LEU A 128 24.77 -14.50 16.36
CA LEU A 128 26.07 -15.07 15.96
C LEU A 128 27.21 -14.61 16.89
N ARG A 129 27.20 -13.33 17.30
CA ARG A 129 28.18 -12.80 18.26
C ARG A 129 28.06 -13.45 19.64
N ALA A 130 26.82 -13.69 20.11
CA ALA A 130 26.58 -14.38 21.37
C ALA A 130 27.09 -15.83 21.35
N ILE A 131 26.92 -16.55 20.24
CA ILE A 131 27.45 -17.92 20.09
C ILE A 131 28.99 -17.91 20.04
N ALA A 132 29.59 -17.04 19.22
CA ALA A 132 31.04 -16.94 19.06
C ALA A 132 31.76 -16.57 20.38
N SER A 133 31.19 -15.63 21.14
CA SER A 133 31.73 -15.24 22.45
C SER A 133 31.59 -16.33 23.52
N LYS A 134 30.59 -17.21 23.41
CA LYS A 134 30.40 -18.33 24.33
C LYS A 134 31.41 -19.45 24.08
N GLN A 135 31.78 -19.71 22.82
CA GLN A 135 32.83 -20.69 22.48
C GLN A 135 34.23 -20.28 22.98
N LYS A 136 34.53 -18.98 23.05
CA LYS A 136 35.84 -18.49 23.54
C LYS A 136 36.04 -18.65 25.05
N LYS A 137 35.00 -19.02 25.80
CA LYS A 137 35.05 -19.21 27.26
C LYS A 137 35.24 -20.67 27.69
N THR A 138 35.36 -21.58 26.74
CA THR A 138 35.47 -23.03 26.96
C THR A 138 36.80 -23.63 26.51
N ASP A 139 37.82 -22.80 26.31
CA ASP A 139 39.25 -23.14 26.35
C ASP A 139 39.91 -22.36 27.49
#